data_AF-A0A2U9AY90-F1
#
_entry.id   AF-A0A2U9AY90-F1
#
_cell.length_a   1.000
_cell.length_b   1.000
_cell.length_c   1.000
_cell.angle_alpha   90.00
_cell.angle_beta   90.00
_cell.angle_gamma   90.00
#
_symmetry.space_group_name_H-M   'P 1'
#
loop_
_entity.id
_entity.type
_entity.pdbx_description
1 polymer ?
#
loop_
_entity_poly.entity_id
_entity_poly.type
_entity_poly.pdbx_seq_one_letter_code
_entity_poly.pdbx_strand_id
1 'polypeptide(L)'
;MPRLEDAIKNMVEVFVENAKEDGTLNKDELKNMMEKEFDCAEIKGSLPSMDFDKAMGRMDKNHDGEVNFREFATCVAFIANCCYNKKTGKGKGCGRKGEGCH
;
A
#
# COMPACT_ATOMS: atom_id res chain seq x y z
N MET A 1 8.57 22.24 6.55
CA MET A 1 7.10 22.32 6.55
C MET A 1 6.57 21.48 7.72
N PRO A 2 5.28 21.57 8.09
CA PRO A 2 4.66 20.66 9.03
C PRO A 2 4.80 19.21 8.56
N ARG A 3 5.17 18.28 9.45
CA ARG A 3 5.48 16.89 9.09
C ARG A 3 4.34 16.15 8.39
N LEU A 4 3.09 16.48 8.72
CA LEU A 4 1.92 15.88 8.09
C LEU A 4 1.68 16.45 6.69
N GLU A 5 1.93 17.74 6.47
CA GLU A 5 1.86 18.34 5.13
C GLU A 5 2.90 17.74 4.20
N ASP A 6 4.14 17.54 4.69
CA ASP A 6 5.19 16.87 3.92
C ASP A 6 4.81 15.41 3.60
N ALA A 7 4.22 14.69 4.54
CA ALA A 7 3.76 13.31 4.30
C ALA A 7 2.66 13.24 3.22
N ILE A 8 1.72 14.19 3.25
CA ILE A 8 0.65 14.27 2.23
C ILE A 8 1.24 14.60 0.87
N LYS A 9 2.16 15.58 0.79
CA LYS A 9 2.83 15.94 -0.46
C LYS A 9 3.61 14.77 -1.05
N ASN A 10 4.43 14.11 -0.24
CA ASN A 10 5.19 12.94 -0.68
C ASN A 10 4.27 11.82 -1.15
N MET A 11 3.12 11.58 -0.50
CA MET A 11 2.16 10.56 -0.94
C MET A 11 1.56 10.89 -2.32
N VAL A 12 1.29 12.16 -2.60
CA VAL A 12 0.80 12.61 -3.91
C VAL A 12 1.89 12.53 -4.96
N GLU A 13 3.10 13.02 -4.66
CA GLU A 13 4.24 13.00 -5.59
C GLU A 13 4.61 11.57 -5.99
N VAL A 14 4.72 10.64 -5.02
CA VAL A 14 4.96 9.23 -5.31
C VAL A 14 3.89 8.65 -6.23
N PHE A 15 2.61 8.98 -6.01
CA PHE A 15 1.56 8.48 -6.90
C PHE A 15 1.69 9.07 -8.31
N VAL A 16 1.84 10.38 -8.43
CA VAL A 16 1.91 11.08 -9.74
C VAL A 16 3.17 10.71 -10.52
N GLU A 17 4.28 10.43 -9.86
CA GLU A 17 5.52 9.97 -10.51
C GLU A 17 5.39 8.57 -11.13
N ASN A 18 4.53 7.72 -10.56
CA ASN A 18 4.37 6.34 -11.00
C ASN A 18 3.12 6.14 -11.87
N ALA A 19 2.08 6.95 -11.67
CA ALA A 19 0.89 6.96 -12.51
C ALA A 19 1.21 7.61 -13.85
N LYS A 20 0.75 7.01 -14.94
CA LYS A 20 0.88 7.59 -16.28
C LYS A 20 -0.18 8.68 -16.50
N GLU A 21 -0.30 9.13 -17.75
CA GLU A 21 -1.22 10.20 -18.16
C GLU A 21 -2.71 9.90 -17.88
N ASP A 22 -3.07 8.64 -17.64
CA ASP A 22 -4.44 8.21 -17.30
C ASP A 22 -4.82 8.50 -15.83
N GLY A 23 -3.86 8.84 -14.96
CA GLY A 23 -4.10 9.11 -13.54
C GLY A 23 -4.35 7.84 -12.71
N THR A 24 -3.96 6.68 -13.23
CA THR A 24 -4.07 5.38 -12.57
C THR A 24 -2.74 4.64 -12.57
N LEU A 25 -2.63 3.64 -11.70
CA LEU A 25 -1.52 2.70 -11.69
C LEU A 25 -2.02 1.36 -12.20
N ASN A 26 -1.47 0.87 -13.31
CA ASN A 26 -1.66 -0.53 -13.67
C ASN A 26 -0.80 -1.46 -12.80
N LYS A 27 -0.98 -2.77 -12.97
CA LYS A 27 -0.28 -3.79 -12.19
C LYS A 27 1.26 -3.65 -12.22
N ASP A 28 1.82 -3.31 -13.37
CA ASP A 28 3.29 -3.20 -13.53
C ASP A 28 3.82 -1.91 -12.89
N GLU A 29 3.10 -0.80 -13.01
CA GLU A 29 3.43 0.47 -12.36
C GLU A 29 3.34 0.38 -10.84
N LEU A 30 2.28 -0.25 -10.33
CA LEU A 30 2.14 -0.49 -8.91
C LEU A 30 3.29 -1.35 -8.38
N LYS A 31 3.67 -2.40 -9.12
CA LYS A 31 4.81 -3.25 -8.77
C LYS A 31 6.11 -2.45 -8.70
N ASN A 32 6.39 -1.66 -9.74
CA ASN A 32 7.60 -0.84 -9.80
C ASN A 32 7.65 0.20 -8.68
N MET A 33 6.52 0.88 -8.41
CA MET A 33 6.36 1.81 -7.29
C MET A 33 6.64 1.11 -5.96
N MET A 34 6.10 -0.11 -5.77
CA MET A 34 6.34 -0.86 -4.54
C MET A 34 7.81 -1.25 -4.37
N GLU A 35 8.47 -1.68 -5.43
CA GLU A 35 9.89 -2.05 -5.39
C GLU A 35 10.79 -0.83 -5.12
N LYS A 36 10.45 0.35 -5.68
CA LYS A 36 11.19 1.61 -5.49
C LYS A 36 10.99 2.21 -4.10
N GLU A 37 9.75 2.27 -3.62
CA GLU A 37 9.38 3.03 -2.42
C GLU A 37 9.40 2.18 -1.13
N PHE A 38 9.24 0.85 -1.22
CA PHE A 38 9.26 -0.05 -0.05
C PHE A 38 10.59 -0.78 0.15
N ASP A 39 11.71 -0.16 -0.18
CA ASP A 39 13.04 -0.75 0.06
C ASP A 39 13.47 -0.71 1.55
N CYS A 40 12.68 -0.04 2.40
CA CYS A 40 12.90 -0.06 3.85
C CYS A 40 12.69 -1.47 4.43
N ALA A 41 13.77 -2.05 4.98
CA ALA A 41 13.79 -3.33 5.66
C ALA A 41 12.68 -3.49 6.74
N GLU A 42 12.23 -2.40 7.37
CA GLU A 42 11.12 -2.41 8.35
C GLU A 42 9.75 -2.72 7.71
N ILE A 43 9.52 -2.29 6.47
CA ILE A 43 8.27 -2.55 5.75
C ILE A 43 8.34 -3.93 5.07
N LYS A 44 9.50 -4.34 4.54
CA LYS A 44 9.71 -5.71 4.04
C LYS A 44 9.42 -6.80 5.09
N GLY A 45 9.74 -6.58 6.37
CA GLY A 45 9.37 -7.49 7.47
C GLY A 45 7.89 -7.42 7.90
N SER A 46 7.12 -6.47 7.35
CA SER A 46 5.71 -6.22 7.65
C SER A 46 4.77 -6.60 6.52
N LEU A 47 5.30 -6.68 5.31
CA LEU A 47 4.62 -7.19 4.13
C LEU A 47 5.02 -8.67 3.98
N PRO A 48 4.18 -9.63 4.38
CA PRO A 48 4.50 -11.04 4.22
C PRO A 48 4.66 -11.31 2.73
N SER A 49 5.90 -11.50 2.25
CA SER A 49 6.25 -11.91 0.87
C SER A 49 5.15 -11.53 -0.11
N MET A 50 4.92 -10.22 -0.27
CA MET A 50 3.64 -9.75 -0.81
C MET A 50 3.59 -10.13 -2.28
N ASP A 51 2.93 -11.25 -2.56
CA ASP A 51 2.57 -11.67 -3.90
C ASP A 51 1.95 -10.45 -4.57
N PHE A 52 2.59 -9.91 -5.62
CA PHE A 52 2.12 -8.67 -6.25
C PHE A 52 0.66 -8.80 -6.71
N ASP A 53 0.25 -10.00 -7.09
CA ASP A 53 -1.15 -10.33 -7.37
C ASP A 53 -2.08 -10.19 -6.15
N LYS A 54 -1.63 -10.59 -4.95
CA LYS A 54 -2.37 -10.37 -3.71
C LYS A 54 -2.33 -8.91 -3.27
N ALA A 55 -1.25 -8.18 -3.56
CA ALA A 55 -1.13 -6.75 -3.31
C ALA A 55 -2.10 -5.96 -4.18
N MET A 56 -2.08 -6.24 -5.48
CA MET A 56 -2.98 -5.67 -6.49
C MET A 56 -4.43 -5.98 -6.12
N GLY A 57 -4.78 -7.25 -5.88
CA GLY A 57 -6.15 -7.61 -5.48
C GLY A 57 -6.60 -7.07 -4.12
N ARG A 58 -5.68 -6.56 -3.28
CA ARG A 58 -6.02 -5.83 -2.05
C ARG A 58 -6.18 -4.33 -2.26
N MET A 59 -5.53 -3.78 -3.29
CA MET A 59 -5.54 -2.36 -3.63
C MET A 59 -6.66 -2.03 -4.61
N ASP A 60 -6.74 -2.76 -5.71
CA ASP A 60 -7.81 -2.75 -6.71
C ASP A 60 -9.08 -3.36 -6.10
N LYS A 61 -9.94 -2.50 -5.53
CA LYS A 61 -11.14 -2.93 -4.79
C LYS A 61 -12.38 -3.02 -5.67
N ASN A 62 -12.41 -2.22 -6.74
CA ASN A 62 -13.43 -2.26 -7.76
C ASN A 62 -13.17 -3.38 -8.80
N HIS A 63 -11.99 -4.02 -8.76
CA HIS A 63 -11.58 -5.09 -9.66
C HIS A 63 -11.60 -4.65 -11.13
N ASP A 64 -11.22 -3.40 -11.39
CA ASP A 64 -11.12 -2.86 -12.76
C ASP A 64 -9.73 -3.07 -13.39
N GLY A 65 -8.78 -3.61 -12.62
CA GLY A 65 -7.41 -3.87 -13.09
C GLY A 65 -6.49 -2.66 -13.00
N GLU A 66 -6.99 -1.54 -12.46
CA GLU A 66 -6.27 -0.29 -12.27
C GLU A 66 -6.33 0.13 -10.79
N VAL A 67 -5.39 0.96 -10.35
CA VAL A 67 -5.38 1.52 -9.00
C VAL A 67 -5.39 3.03 -9.11
N ASN A 68 -6.52 3.62 -8.74
CA ASN A 68 -6.61 5.09 -8.64
C ASN A 68 -6.02 5.60 -7.31
N PHE A 69 -5.88 6.91 -7.19
CA PHE A 69 -5.29 7.53 -5.99
C PHE A 69 -6.02 7.18 -4.69
N ARG A 70 -7.35 7.00 -4.73
CA ARG A 70 -8.14 6.66 -3.54
C ARG A 70 -7.80 5.25 -3.04
N GLU A 71 -7.64 4.31 -3.94
CA GLU A 71 -7.26 2.93 -3.65
C GLU A 71 -5.83 2.85 -3.10
N PHE A 72 -4.91 3.55 -3.75
CA PHE A 72 -3.54 3.74 -3.28
C PHE A 72 -3.51 4.30 -1.85
N ALA A 73 -4.15 5.45 -1.60
CA ALA A 73 -4.17 6.10 -0.29
C ALA A 73 -4.80 5.21 0.80
N THR A 74 -5.84 4.45 0.45
CA THR A 74 -6.46 3.50 1.38
C THR A 74 -5.50 2.39 1.79
N CYS A 75 -4.66 1.93 0.86
CA CYS A 75 -3.67 0.90 1.15
C CYS A 75 -2.51 1.44 1.98
N VAL A 76 -2.00 2.65 1.66
CA VAL A 76 -0.99 3.33 2.48
C VAL A 76 -1.49 3.51 3.92
N ALA A 77 -2.75 3.93 4.10
CA ALA A 77 -3.37 4.04 5.42
C ALA A 77 -3.45 2.68 6.15
N PHE A 78 -3.74 1.59 5.43
CA PHE A 78 -3.74 0.25 6.00
C PHE A 78 -2.33 -0.17 6.48
N ILE A 79 -1.31 0.06 5.67
CA ILE A 79 0.10 -0.23 6.04
C ILE A 79 0.50 0.61 7.25
N ALA A 80 0.18 1.91 7.27
CA ALA A 80 0.44 2.79 8.41
C ALA A 80 -0.24 2.28 9.69
N ASN A 81 -1.47 1.76 9.59
CA ASN A 81 -2.17 1.12 10.70
C ASN A 81 -1.44 -0.15 11.17
N CYS A 82 -0.98 -1.01 10.25
CA CYS A 82 -0.16 -2.18 10.61
C CYS A 82 1.13 -1.77 11.32
N CYS A 83 1.85 -0.74 10.85
CA CYS A 83 3.05 -0.20 11.49
C CYS A 83 2.76 0.35 12.89
N TYR A 84 1.67 1.11 13.04
CA TYR A 84 1.20 1.61 14.34
C TYR A 84 0.90 0.45 15.31
N ASN A 85 0.21 -0.59 14.83
CA ASN A 85 -0.13 -1.76 15.63
C ASN A 85 1.11 -2.53 16.07
N LYS A 86 2.09 -2.73 15.18
CA LYS A 86 3.38 -3.34 15.53
C LYS A 86 4.14 -2.51 16.57
N LYS A 87 4.15 -1.19 16.41
CA LYS A 87 4.87 -0.27 17.32
C LYS A 87 4.22 -0.17 18.70
N THR A 88 2.90 -0.28 18.79
CA THR A 88 2.15 -0.06 20.05
C THR A 88 1.63 -1.34 20.71
N GLY A 89 1.64 -2.47 20.00
CA GLY A 89 1.06 -3.74 20.47
C GLY A 89 -0.46 -3.73 20.66
N LYS A 90 -1.15 -2.64 20.28
CA LYS A 90 -2.59 -2.42 20.55
C LYS A 90 -3.52 -2.91 19.44
N GLY A 91 -3.00 -3.48 18.35
CA GLY A 91 -3.80 -3.93 17.21
C GLY A 91 -4.13 -5.41 17.25
N LYS A 92 -5.40 -5.77 16.97
CA LYS A 92 -5.73 -7.09 16.44
C LYS A 92 -4.92 -7.26 15.16
N GLY A 93 -4.11 -8.32 15.06
CA GLY A 93 -3.11 -8.49 14.00
C GLY A 93 -3.63 -8.15 12.59
N CYS A 94 -2.75 -7.64 11.73
CA CYS A 94 -3.02 -7.47 10.30
C CYS A 94 -3.15 -8.85 9.64
N GLY A 95 -4.27 -9.50 9.91
CA GLY A 95 -4.71 -10.79 9.45
C GLY A 95 -6.20 -10.83 9.71
N ARG A 96 -7.00 -10.32 8.78
CA ARG A 96 -8.44 -10.57 8.83
C ARG A 96 -8.63 -12.08 8.64
N LYS A 97 -9.17 -12.73 9.67
CA LYS A 97 -9.75 -14.08 9.64
C LYS A 97 -10.45 -14.29 8.30
N GLY A 98 -9.92 -15.18 7.49
CA GLY A 98 -10.44 -15.45 6.15
C GLY A 98 -9.69 -16.55 5.40
N GLU A 99 -9.01 -17.45 6.10
CA GLU A 99 -8.67 -18.77 5.56
C GLU A 99 -9.33 -19.76 6.52
N GLY A 100 -10.49 -20.26 6.11
CA GLY A 100 -11.02 -21.48 6.71
C GLY A 100 -10.04 -22.59 6.38
N CYS A 101 -9.30 -23.05 7.38
CA CYS A 101 -8.80 -24.42 7.37
C CYS A 101 -10.03 -25.33 7.39
N HIS A 102 -10.31 -25.98 6.28
CA HIS A 102 -10.93 -27.29 6.28
C HIS A 102 -9.82 -28.30 5.93
#